data_AF-A0ABC8T870-F1
#
_entry.id   AF-A0ABC8T870-F1
#
_cell.length_a   1.000
_cell.length_b   1.000
_cell.length_c   1.000
_cell.angle_alpha   90.00
_cell.angle_beta   90.00
_cell.angle_gamma   90.00
#
_symmetry.space_group_name_H-M   'P 1'
#
loop_
_entity.id
_entity.type
_entity.pdbx_description
1 polymer ?
#
loop_
_entity_poly.entity_id
_entity_poly.type
_entity_poly.pdbx_seq_one_letter_code
_entity_poly.pdbx_strand_id
1 'polypeptide(L)'
;VKKLQREKRLDAIVDRNLSKNYNIQEVEMMMQVALLCTQASPEDRPLMSEVVRMLEGEGLAERWEEWQHVEVTRRHEYERLQRRFDWGEDSIHNQDAVELSGGR
;
A
#
# COMPACT_ATOMS: atom_id res chain seq x y z
N VAL A 1 -3.06 3.85 5.52
CA VAL A 1 -4.31 3.35 4.92
C VAL A 1 -4.44 1.82 5.01
N LYS A 2 -3.55 1.01 4.40
CA LYS A 2 -3.63 -0.49 4.46
C LYS A 2 -3.76 -1.09 5.87
N LYS A 3 -3.09 -0.51 6.88
CA LYS A 3 -3.23 -0.93 8.29
C LYS A 3 -4.66 -0.73 8.82
N LEU A 4 -5.22 0.47 8.62
CA LEU A 4 -6.56 0.82 9.06
C LEU A 4 -7.64 -0.01 8.35
N GLN A 5 -7.43 -0.34 7.07
CA GLN A 5 -8.29 -1.26 6.31
C GLN A 5 -8.36 -2.64 6.98
N ARG A 6 -7.20 -3.24 7.30
CA ARG A 6 -7.12 -4.55 7.96
C ARG A 6 -7.75 -4.55 9.35
N GLU A 7 -7.60 -3.45 10.08
CA GLU A 7 -8.23 -3.24 11.39
C GLU A 7 -9.74 -2.93 11.30
N LYS A 8 -10.31 -2.82 10.09
CA LYS A 8 -11.70 -2.42 9.82
C LYS A 8 -12.09 -1.07 10.44
N ARG A 9 -11.12 -0.15 10.55
CA ARG A 9 -11.30 1.20 11.13
C ARG A 9 -11.65 2.23 10.06
N LEU A 10 -12.77 2.00 9.37
CA LEU A 10 -13.23 2.82 8.24
C LEU A 10 -13.53 4.27 8.63
N ASP A 11 -14.01 4.50 9.85
CA ASP A 11 -14.26 5.82 10.43
C ASP A 11 -13.02 6.73 10.48
N ALA A 12 -11.83 6.15 10.59
CA ALA A 12 -10.58 6.89 10.59
C ALA A 12 -10.09 7.25 9.18
N ILE A 13 -10.74 6.73 8.14
CA ILE A 13 -10.38 6.92 6.72
C ILE A 13 -11.38 7.82 6.01
N VAL A 14 -12.67 7.69 6.33
CA VAL A 14 -13.75 8.44 5.69
C VAL A 14 -13.70 9.92 6.08
N ASP A 15 -14.00 10.81 5.12
CA ASP A 15 -14.09 12.24 5.38
C ASP A 15 -15.15 12.55 6.45
N ARG A 16 -14.73 13.29 7.49
CA ARG A 16 -15.59 13.71 8.60
C ARG A 16 -16.72 14.63 8.14
N ASN A 17 -16.54 15.36 7.05
CA ASN A 17 -17.55 16.25 6.49
C ASN A 17 -18.78 15.50 5.94
N LEU A 18 -18.62 14.21 5.61
CA LEU A 18 -19.75 13.37 5.21
C LEU A 18 -20.73 13.11 6.36
N SER A 19 -20.40 13.48 7.60
CA SER A 19 -21.32 13.43 8.75
C SER A 19 -21.98 12.06 8.96
N LYS A 20 -21.25 10.98 8.66
CA LYS A 20 -21.75 9.59 8.66
C LYS A 20 -22.88 9.29 7.66
N ASN A 21 -23.11 10.18 6.71
CA ASN A 21 -24.05 10.00 5.60
C ASN A 21 -23.37 9.27 4.44
N TYR A 22 -22.98 8.03 4.66
CA TYR A 22 -22.39 7.17 3.64
C TYR A 22 -22.77 5.71 3.87
N ASN A 23 -22.81 4.94 2.79
CA ASN A 23 -22.94 3.49 2.90
C ASN A 23 -21.57 2.87 3.21
N ILE A 24 -21.50 2.07 4.27
CA ILE A 24 -20.25 1.40 4.68
C ILE A 24 -19.72 0.42 3.63
N GLN A 25 -20.62 -0.24 2.89
CA GLN A 25 -20.28 -1.19 1.82
C GLN A 25 -19.66 -0.46 0.62
N GLU A 26 -20.22 0.69 0.24
CA GLU A 26 -19.66 1.53 -0.82
C GLU A 26 -18.30 2.07 -0.43
N VAL A 27 -18.12 2.51 0.82
CA VAL A 27 -16.82 2.94 1.34
C VAL A 27 -15.80 1.80 1.29
N GLU A 28 -16.19 0.60 1.71
CA GLU A 28 -15.30 -0.56 1.68
C GLU A 28 -14.91 -0.91 0.24
N MET A 29 -15.88 -0.94 -0.68
CA MET A 29 -15.65 -1.16 -2.12
C MET A 29 -14.68 -0.12 -2.71
N MET A 30 -14.96 1.17 -2.48
CA MET A 30 -14.11 2.27 -2.95
C MET A 30 -12.70 2.18 -2.38
N MET A 31 -12.57 1.77 -1.13
CA MET A 31 -11.27 1.58 -0.49
C MET A 31 -10.48 0.44 -1.13
N GLN A 32 -11.13 -0.69 -1.43
CA GLN A 32 -10.50 -1.82 -2.11
C GLN A 32 -10.02 -1.43 -3.51
N VAL A 33 -10.89 -0.78 -4.30
CA VAL A 33 -10.55 -0.28 -5.63
C VAL A 33 -9.38 0.72 -5.57
N ALA A 34 -9.41 1.66 -4.63
CA ALA A 34 -8.32 2.64 -4.47
C ALA A 34 -6.99 1.96 -4.12
N LEU A 35 -7.00 0.93 -3.26
CA LEU A 35 -5.80 0.17 -2.92
C LEU A 35 -5.25 -0.63 -4.11
N LEU A 36 -6.12 -1.21 -4.93
CA LEU A 36 -5.71 -1.88 -6.18
C LEU A 36 -5.10 -0.90 -7.20
N CYS A 37 -5.65 0.31 -7.31
CA CYS A 37 -5.17 1.34 -8.25
C CYS A 37 -3.85 2.01 -7.81
N THR A 38 -3.56 2.03 -6.52
CA THR A 38 -2.38 2.70 -5.95
C THR A 38 -1.23 1.74 -5.62
N GLN A 39 -1.20 0.59 -6.27
CA GLN A 39 -0.12 -0.37 -6.12
C GLN A 39 1.22 0.20 -6.58
N ALA A 40 2.29 -0.19 -5.88
CA ALA A 40 3.63 0.35 -6.09
C ALA A 40 4.13 0.04 -7.51
N SER A 41 3.94 -1.20 -7.96
CA SER A 41 4.23 -1.60 -9.34
C SER A 41 3.11 -1.16 -10.27
N PRO A 42 3.41 -0.42 -11.35
CA PRO A 42 2.43 -0.04 -12.36
C PRO A 42 1.72 -1.25 -13.00
N GLU A 43 2.43 -2.35 -13.20
CA GLU A 43 1.93 -3.59 -13.81
C GLU A 43 0.86 -4.30 -12.99
N ASP A 44 0.80 -4.08 -11.68
CA ASP A 44 -0.23 -4.66 -10.81
C ASP A 44 -1.52 -3.84 -10.79
N ARG A 45 -1.48 -2.60 -11.30
CA ARG A 45 -2.63 -1.69 -11.27
C ARG A 45 -3.66 -2.14 -12.31
N PRO A 46 -4.96 -2.17 -11.95
CA PRO A 46 -6.01 -2.51 -12.90
C PRO A 46 -6.10 -1.49 -14.04
N LEU A 47 -6.52 -1.97 -15.21
CA LEU A 47 -6.92 -1.11 -16.31
C LEU A 47 -8.17 -0.31 -15.91
N MET A 48 -8.34 0.88 -16.48
CA MET A 48 -9.53 1.70 -16.20
C MET A 48 -10.85 1.00 -16.56
N SER A 49 -10.85 0.13 -17.57
CA SER A 49 -12.02 -0.70 -17.90
C SER A 49 -12.35 -1.70 -16.80
N GLU A 50 -11.35 -2.32 -16.17
CA GLU A 50 -11.53 -3.21 -15.03
C GLU A 50 -12.03 -2.43 -13.80
N VAL A 51 -11.50 -1.21 -13.59
CA VAL A 51 -11.97 -0.32 -12.52
C VAL A 51 -13.45 0.01 -12.67
N VAL A 52 -13.90 0.35 -13.88
CA VAL A 52 -15.33 0.61 -14.14
C VAL A 52 -16.17 -0.63 -13.81
N ARG A 53 -15.78 -1.81 -14.29
CA ARG A 53 -16.49 -3.06 -13.99
C ARG A 53 -16.55 -3.37 -12.49
N MET A 54 -15.46 -3.13 -11.75
CA MET A 54 -15.44 -3.28 -10.30
C MET A 54 -16.43 -2.33 -9.60
N LEU A 55 -16.53 -1.08 -10.07
CA LEU A 55 -17.49 -0.09 -9.55
C LEU A 55 -18.94 -0.42 -9.92
N GLU A 56 -19.16 -1.12 -11.04
CA GLU A 56 -20.47 -1.65 -11.45
C GLU A 56 -20.86 -2.94 -10.69
N GLY A 57 -19.95 -3.47 -9.85
CA GLY A 57 -20.20 -4.62 -8.97
C GLY A 57 -19.64 -5.95 -9.48
N GLU A 58 -18.80 -5.93 -10.51
CA GLU A 58 -18.22 -7.15 -11.12
C GLU A 58 -16.76 -7.38 -10.72
N GLY A 59 -16.42 -8.61 -10.32
CA GLY A 59 -15.02 -9.08 -10.24
C GLY A 59 -14.14 -8.50 -9.13
N LEU A 60 -14.62 -7.53 -8.34
CA LEU A 60 -13.83 -6.93 -7.26
C LEU A 60 -13.46 -7.96 -6.18
N ALA A 61 -14.38 -8.83 -5.77
CA ALA A 61 -14.15 -9.79 -4.70
C ALA A 61 -12.98 -10.76 -5.03
N GLU A 62 -13.02 -11.34 -6.23
CA GLU A 62 -12.00 -12.27 -6.73
C GLU A 62 -10.63 -11.57 -6.78
N ARG A 63 -10.57 -10.39 -7.41
CA ARG A 63 -9.33 -9.61 -7.53
C ARG A 63 -8.78 -9.16 -6.17
N TRP A 64 -9.68 -8.84 -5.24
CA TRP A 64 -9.29 -8.43 -3.89
C TRP A 64 -8.67 -9.58 -3.11
N GLU A 65 -9.20 -10.80 -3.23
CA GLU A 65 -8.63 -12.00 -2.61
C GLU A 65 -7.22 -12.29 -3.13
N GLU A 66 -7.00 -12.20 -4.45
CA GLU A 66 -5.68 -12.36 -5.06
C GLU A 66 -4.68 -11.33 -4.50
N TRP A 67 -5.09 -10.06 -4.43
CA TRP A 67 -4.27 -9.00 -3.90
C TRP A 67 -3.86 -9.22 -2.44
N GLN A 68 -4.78 -9.71 -1.59
CA GLN A 68 -4.46 -10.01 -0.18
C GLN A 68 -3.35 -11.07 -0.06
N HIS A 69 -3.37 -12.11 -0.89
CA HIS A 69 -2.33 -13.14 -0.90
C HIS A 69 -0.97 -12.58 -1.32
N VAL A 70 -0.95 -11.75 -2.35
CA VAL A 70 0.27 -11.11 -2.85
C VAL A 70 0.83 -10.14 -1.81
N GLU A 71 -0.01 -9.30 -1.20
CA GLU A 71 0.41 -8.33 -0.19
C GLU A 71 0.98 -9.00 1.07
N VAL A 72 0.39 -10.13 1.51
CA VAL A 72 0.91 -10.94 2.61
C VAL A 72 2.30 -11.49 2.26
N THR A 73 2.45 -12.08 1.09
CA THR A 73 3.74 -12.62 0.61
C THR A 73 4.80 -11.52 0.56
N ARG A 74 4.48 -10.38 -0.08
CA ARG A 74 5.37 -9.22 -0.19
C ARG A 74 5.78 -8.70 1.18
N ARG A 75 4.85 -8.59 2.13
CA ARG A 75 5.16 -8.18 3.50
C ARG A 75 6.12 -9.14 4.18
N HIS A 76 5.90 -10.45 4.07
CA HIS A 76 6.79 -11.45 4.65
C HIS A 76 8.19 -11.38 4.04
N GLU A 77 8.30 -11.12 2.74
CA GLU A 77 9.58 -10.94 2.06
C GLU A 77 10.30 -9.68 2.54
N TYR A 78 9.61 -8.55 2.67
CA TYR A 78 10.19 -7.34 3.27
C TYR A 78 10.65 -7.60 4.70
N GLU A 79 9.87 -8.29 5.54
CA GLU A 79 10.27 -8.65 6.90
C GLU A 79 11.46 -9.63 6.93
N ARG A 80 11.57 -10.54 5.94
CA ARG A 80 12.72 -11.44 5.77
C ARG A 80 13.97 -10.68 5.36
N LEU A 81 13.83 -9.76 4.41
CA LEU A 81 14.91 -8.89 3.94
C LEU A 81 15.38 -7.99 5.09
N GLN A 82 14.45 -7.34 5.79
CA GLN A 82 14.77 -6.51 6.94
C GLN A 82 15.49 -7.30 8.02
N ARG A 83 15.01 -8.52 8.36
CA ARG A 83 15.74 -9.41 9.27
C ARG A 83 17.13 -9.80 8.77
N ARG A 84 17.31 -9.99 7.46
CA ARG A 84 18.63 -10.28 6.87
C ARG A 84 19.59 -9.08 6.99
N PHE A 85 19.09 -7.85 6.87
CA PHE A 85 19.90 -6.64 6.99
C PHE A 85 20.19 -6.24 8.45
N ASP A 86 19.35 -6.66 9.41
CA ASP A 86 19.53 -6.43 10.86
C ASP A 86 20.79 -7.12 11.43
N TRP A 87 21.25 -8.22 10.82
CA TRP A 87 22.52 -8.89 11.19
C TRP A 87 23.77 -8.29 10.51
N GLY A 88 23.62 -7.22 9.72
CA GLY A 88 24.70 -6.61 8.92
C GLY A 88 25.37 -5.40 9.56
N GLU A 89 24.99 -5.01 10.79
CA GLU A 89 25.42 -3.75 11.41
C GLU A 89 26.85 -3.76 12.01
N ASP A 90 27.59 -4.87 11.91
CA ASP A 90 29.00 -4.93 12.32
C ASP A 90 29.99 -4.45 11.23
N SER A 91 29.51 -3.89 10.11
CA SER A 91 30.40 -3.34 9.05
C SER A 91 29.97 -1.95 8.59
N ILE A 92 29.95 -1.01 9.54
CA ILE A 92 29.97 0.43 9.23
C ILE A 92 31.36 0.78 8.70
N HIS A 93 31.53 0.75 7.38
CA HIS A 93 32.61 1.48 6.72
C HIS A 93 32.21 2.96 6.74
N ASN A 94 32.79 3.74 7.65
CA ASN A 94 32.64 5.19 7.66
C ASN A 94 33.14 5.75 6.32
N GLN A 95 32.24 6.30 5.50
CA GLN A 95 32.63 7.20 4.42
C GLN A 95 32.69 8.60 5.00
N ASP A 96 33.89 9.01 5.41
CA ASP A 96 34.14 10.39 5.79
C ASP A 96 34.01 11.30 4.56
N ALA A 97 33.37 12.46 4.75
CA ALA A 97 33.18 13.45 3.70
C ALA A 97 34.52 14.06 3.27
N VAL A 98 34.79 14.10 1.96
CA VAL A 98 35.92 14.85 1.40
C VAL A 98 35.61 16.34 1.45
N GLU A 99 36.39 17.10 2.23
CA GLU A 99 36.31 18.57 2.24
C GLU A 99 36.99 19.13 0.99
N LEU A 100 36.23 19.77 0.11
CA LEU A 100 36.77 20.53 -1.01
C LEU A 100 37.11 21.94 -0.50
N SER A 101 38.41 22.24 -0.35
CA SER A 101 38.88 23.57 0.02
C SER A 101 38.34 24.62 -0.95
N GLY A 102 37.57 25.58 -0.42
CA GLY A 102 36.95 26.66 -1.18
C GLY A 102 37.97 27.49 -1.98
N GLY A 103 37.57 27.82 -3.21
CA GLY A 103 38.33 28.71 -4.10
C GLY A 103 38.49 30.11 -3.51
N ARG A 104 39.65 30.72 -3.77
CA ARG A 104 39.92 32.13 -3.51
C ARG A 104 39.36 33.01 -4.62
#